data_AF-A4FCB3-F1
#
_entry.id   AF-A4FCB3-F1
#
_cell.length_a   1.000
_cell.length_b   1.000
_cell.length_c   1.000
_cell.angle_alpha   90.00
_cell.angle_beta   90.00
_cell.angle_gamma   90.00
#
_symmetry.space_group_name_H-M   'P 1'
#
loop_
_entity.id
_entity.type
_entity.pdbx_description
1 polymer ?
#
loop_
_entity_poly.entity_id
_entity_poly.type
_entity_poly.pdbx_seq_one_letter_code
_entity_poly.pdbx_strand_id
1 'polypeptide(L)' 'MALRPEPFGALAYHFGNRRLSFLKTPLLVTVVEGLHKHRSAQAALSAHGVTEHEQRAYLNALASLARAEMIVRD' A
#
# COMPACT_ATOMS: atom_id res chain seq x y z
N MET A 1 -1.33 -11.77 1.07
CA MET A 1 -2.00 -11.31 -0.18
C MET A 1 -1.09 -11.55 -1.37
N ALA A 2 -1.61 -11.52 -2.61
CA ALA A 2 -0.84 -11.45 -3.85
C ALA A 2 -1.05 -10.11 -4.55
N LEU A 3 -0.02 -9.61 -5.24
CA LEU A 3 -0.07 -8.42 -6.08
C LEU A 3 0.12 -8.84 -7.54
N ARG A 4 -0.77 -8.38 -8.41
CA ARG A 4 -0.62 -8.46 -9.86
C ARG A 4 -0.31 -7.05 -10.39
N PRO A 5 0.91 -6.80 -10.90
CA PRO A 5 1.28 -5.51 -11.48
C PRO A 5 0.40 -5.14 -12.68
N GLU A 6 0.07 -3.86 -12.80
CA GLU A 6 -0.73 -3.28 -13.89
C GLU A 6 -0.18 -1.87 -14.22
N PRO A 7 -0.42 -1.31 -15.42
CA PRO A 7 0.09 0.01 -15.79
C PRO A 7 -0.33 1.15 -14.84
N PHE A 8 -1.49 1.00 -14.18
CA PHE A 8 -1.99 1.96 -13.19
C PHE A 8 -1.46 1.71 -11.77
N GLY A 9 -0.77 0.60 -11.52
CA GLY A 9 -0.34 0.18 -10.17
C GLY A 9 -0.46 -1.33 -10.00
N ALA A 10 -1.44 -1.81 -9.23
CA ALA A 10 -1.66 -3.25 -9.07
C ALA A 10 -3.08 -3.63 -8.66
N LEU A 11 -3.44 -4.88 -8.97
CA LEU A 11 -4.54 -5.61 -8.37
C LEU A 11 -4.01 -6.41 -7.17
N ALA A 12 -4.53 -6.13 -5.97
CA ALA A 12 -4.21 -6.86 -4.75
C ALA A 12 -5.31 -7.83 -4.40
N TYR A 13 -4.98 -9.11 -4.22
CA TYR A 13 -5.91 -10.15 -3.82
C TYR A 13 -5.50 -10.78 -2.49
N HIS A 14 -6.44 -10.83 -1.53
CA HIS A 14 -6.20 -11.49 -0.26
C HIS A 14 -6.90 -12.86 -0.24
N PHE A 15 -6.13 -13.94 -0.20
CA PHE A 15 -6.66 -15.31 -0.32
C PHE A 15 -7.57 -15.74 0.84
N GLY A 16 -7.32 -15.26 2.07
CA GLY A 16 -8.12 -15.62 3.25
C GLY A 16 -9.54 -15.05 3.21
N ASN A 17 -9.69 -13.72 3.17
CA ASN A 17 -10.99 -13.05 3.11
C ASN A 17 -11.55 -12.85 1.67
N ARG A 18 -10.84 -13.31 0.64
CA ARG A 18 -11.22 -13.26 -0.79
C ARG A 18 -11.48 -11.86 -1.34
N ARG A 19 -10.95 -10.81 -0.69
CA ARG A 19 -11.09 -9.42 -1.13
C ARG A 19 -10.13 -9.07 -2.26
N LEU A 20 -10.60 -8.21 -3.15
CA LEU A 20 -9.83 -7.58 -4.21
C LEU A 20 -9.74 -6.07 -3.93
N SER A 21 -8.54 -5.49 -4.05
CA SER A 21 -8.30 -4.05 -3.92
C SER A 21 -7.41 -3.55 -5.05
N PHE A 22 -7.59 -2.29 -5.42
CA PHE A 22 -6.78 -1.65 -6.45
C PHE A 22 -5.78 -0.70 -5.80
N LEU A 23 -4.50 -0.89 -6.08
CA LEU A 23 -3.46 0.07 -5.76
C LEU A 23 -3.33 0.99 -6.97
N LYS A 24 -3.80 2.23 -6.81
CA LYS A 24 -4.07 3.17 -7.92
C LYS A 24 -2.86 3.91 -8.45
N THR A 25 -1.66 3.66 -7.91
CA THR A 25 -0.41 4.20 -8.44
C THR A 25 0.70 3.15 -8.32
N PRO A 26 1.67 3.13 -9.26
CA PRO A 26 2.87 2.30 -9.11
C PRO A 26 3.64 2.61 -7.82
N LEU A 27 3.68 3.88 -7.41
CA LEU A 27 4.34 4.29 -6.17
C LEU A 27 3.69 3.65 -4.93
N LEU A 28 2.36 3.55 -4.87
CA LEU A 28 1.67 2.87 -3.77
C LEU A 28 2.03 1.37 -3.70
N VAL A 29 2.24 0.74 -4.85
CA VAL A 29 2.72 -0.67 -4.91
C VAL A 29 4.10 -0.77 -4.25
N THR A 30 5.04 0.05 -4.68
CA THR A 30 6.41 0.03 -4.12
C THR A 30 6.43 0.30 -2.62
N VAL A 31 5.59 1.22 -2.15
CA VAL A 31 5.44 1.50 -0.71
C VAL A 31 4.91 0.28 0.03
N VAL A 32 3.84 -0.34 -0.47
CA VAL A 32 3.23 -1.52 0.17
C VAL A 32 4.20 -2.70 0.24
N GLU A 33 4.97 -2.94 -0.82
CA GLU A 33 6.03 -3.95 -0.84
C GLU A 33 7.16 -3.63 0.15
N GLY A 34 7.46 -2.34 0.34
CA GLY A 34 8.49 -1.86 1.26
C GLY A 34 8.06 -1.73 2.72
N LEU A 35 6.77 -1.75 3.06
CA LEU A 35 6.26 -1.44 4.40
C LEU A 35 6.97 -2.19 5.53
N HIS A 36 7.20 -3.50 5.35
CA HIS A 36 7.86 -4.37 6.34
C HIS A 36 9.30 -3.95 6.70
N LYS A 37 9.92 -3.10 5.88
CA LYS A 37 11.29 -2.59 6.10
C LYS A 37 11.32 -1.34 6.96
N HIS A 38 10.16 -0.79 7.33
CA HIS A 38 10.06 0.50 8.00
C HIS A 38 9.25 0.41 9.30
N ARG A 39 9.60 1.27 10.26
CA ARG A 39 8.95 1.33 11.58
C ARG A 39 7.54 1.94 11.55
N SER A 40 7.18 2.63 10.47
CA SER A 40 5.87 3.25 10.27
C SER A 40 5.55 3.43 8.79
N ALA A 41 4.27 3.60 8.48
CA ALA A 41 3.80 3.93 7.14
C ALA A 41 4.40 5.26 6.64
N GLN A 42 4.47 6.27 7.50
CA GLN A 42 5.09 7.57 7.18
C GLN A 42 6.57 7.43 6.81
N ALA A 43 7.32 6.60 7.54
CA ALA A 43 8.72 6.34 7.24
C ALA A 43 8.89 5.64 5.88
N ALA A 44 8.03 4.68 5.56
CA ALA A 44 8.02 4.04 4.24
C ALA A 44 7.71 5.05 3.12
N LEU A 45 6.68 5.88 3.28
CA LEU A 45 6.32 6.91 2.29
C LEU A 45 7.49 7.88 2.03
N SER A 46 8.13 8.36 3.09
CA SER A 46 9.28 9.26 2.99
C SER A 46 10.47 8.58 2.30
N ALA A 47 10.76 7.32 2.64
CA ALA A 47 11.85 6.55 2.03
C ALA A 47 11.63 6.27 0.53
N HIS A 48 10.38 6.22 0.08
CA HIS A 48 10.01 6.06 -1.33
C HIS A 48 9.77 7.40 -2.06
N GLY A 49 10.11 8.53 -1.44
CA GLY A 49 10.08 9.84 -2.08
C GLY A 49 8.70 10.51 -2.15
N VAL A 50 7.72 10.03 -1.37
CA VAL A 50 6.41 10.69 -1.27
C VAL A 50 6.57 11.98 -0.47
N THR A 51 6.26 13.11 -1.09
CA THR A 51 6.38 14.43 -0.47
C THR A 51 5.37 14.59 0.67
N GLU A 52 5.67 15.46 1.64
CA GLU A 52 4.77 15.71 2.79
C GLU A 52 3.34 16.11 2.36
N HIS A 53 3.23 16.86 1.26
CA HIS A 53 1.94 17.27 0.68
C HIS A 53 1.13 16.07 0.13
N GLU A 54 1.79 15.05 -0.40
CA GLU A 54 1.16 13.85 -0.95
C GLU A 54 0.89 12.78 0.12
N GLN A 55 1.67 12.76 1.21
CA GLN A 55 1.62 11.72 2.23
C GLN A 55 0.21 11.48 2.77
N ARG A 56 -0.61 12.53 2.94
CA ARG A 56 -1.99 12.38 3.44
C ARG A 56 -2.83 11.45 2.54
N ALA A 57 -2.72 11.58 1.22
CA ALA A 57 -3.47 10.75 0.29
C ALA A 57 -3.02 9.29 0.34
N TYR A 58 -1.71 9.06 0.41
CA TYR A 58 -1.15 7.71 0.53
C TYR A 58 -1.47 7.06 1.87
N LEU A 59 -1.39 7.79 2.99
CA LEU A 59 -1.79 7.29 4.31
C LEU A 59 -3.26 6.88 4.33
N ASN A 60 -4.15 7.64 3.68
CA ASN A 60 -5.56 7.27 3.55
C ASN A 60 -5.75 5.98 2.73
N ALA A 61 -4.97 5.81 1.65
CA ALA A 61 -4.98 4.58 0.86
C ALA A 61 -4.49 3.38 1.70
N LEU A 62 -3.39 3.53 2.42
CA LEU A 62 -2.87 2.49 3.32
C LEU A 62 -3.86 2.15 4.44
N ALA A 63 -4.50 3.16 5.04
CA ALA A 63 -5.52 2.94 6.05
C ALA A 63 -6.75 2.22 5.49
N SER A 64 -7.11 2.46 4.24
CA SER A 64 -8.18 1.72 3.55
C SER A 64 -7.80 0.26 3.30
N LEU A 65 -6.56 0.00 2.88
CA LEU A 65 -6.03 -1.36 2.72
C LEU A 65 -6.00 -2.11 4.06
N ALA A 66 -5.61 -1.45 5.16
CA ALA A 66 -5.59 -2.03 6.49
C ALA A 66 -7.01 -2.39 6.99
N ARG A 67 -7.99 -1.49 6.80
CA ARG A 67 -9.41 -1.79 7.11
C ARG A 67 -9.97 -2.93 6.26
N ALA A 68 -9.48 -3.06 5.04
CA ALA A 68 -9.83 -4.17 4.16
C ALA A 68 -9.10 -5.47 4.51
N GLU A 69 -8.22 -5.46 5.52
CA GLU A 69 -7.33 -6.55 5.92
C GLU A 69 -6.39 -7.01 4.79
N MET A 70 -6.10 -6.12 3.84
CA MET A 70 -5.16 -6.41 2.76
C MET A 70 -3.72 -6.34 3.26
N ILE A 71 -3.46 -5.41 4.18
CA ILE A 71 -2.20 -5.25 4.90
C ILE A 71 -2.46 -5.30 6.40
N VAL A 72 -1.47 -5.74 7.16
CA VAL A 72 -1.52 -5.80 8.62
C VAL A 72 -0.26 -5.16 9.20
N ARG A 73 -0.34 -4.80 10.48
CA ARG A 73 0.84 -4.44 11.25
C ARG A 73 1.41 -5.73 11.82
N ASP A 74 2.72 -5.96 11.63
CA ASP A 74 3.44 -7.03 12.31
C ASP A 74 3.47 -6.82 13.84
#